data_AF-A0AAQ4F8V9-F1
#
_entry.id   AF-A0AAQ4F8V9-F1
#
_cell.length_a   1.000
_cell.length_b   1.000
_cell.length_c   1.000
_cell.angle_alpha   90.00
_cell.angle_beta   90.00
_cell.angle_gamma   90.00
#
_symmetry.space_group_name_H-M   'P 1'
#
loop_
_entity.id
_entity.type
_entity.pdbx_description
1 polymer ?
#
loop_
_entity_poly.entity_id
_entity_poly.type
_entity_poly.pdbx_seq_one_letter_code
_entity_poly.pdbx_strand_id
1 'polypeptide(L)'
;MPHVSRQKTTLDLAAKWIEKCHCDVVLLVCGRCPSAAEPQGLSRQHVLEWCIERSCELIETRPGQEDDEEDATGIKRIIEALHAHPWPQLEMKAEAPGPSRTTNQCPRLSAGNSGEADRDLKLFTEAMATDGEDVSFEELFAKFKDMKVEADKLSGEERKKFAEKVAIQFWRAFGGEEDEICGLSSEDEGEK
;
A
#
# COMPACT_ATOMS: atom_id res chain seq x y z
N MET A 1 -28.11 -19.32 19.56
CA MET A 1 -29.27 -19.40 18.66
C MET A 1 -29.62 -18.08 17.94
N PRO A 2 -29.71 -16.89 18.57
CA PRO A 2 -30.13 -15.67 17.84
C PRO A 2 -29.11 -15.17 16.81
N HIS A 3 -27.81 -15.39 17.04
CA HIS A 3 -26.75 -14.95 16.13
C HIS A 3 -26.79 -15.66 14.77
N VAL A 4 -26.99 -16.99 14.77
CA VAL A 4 -27.09 -17.81 13.55
C VAL A 4 -28.33 -17.42 12.73
N SER A 5 -29.48 -17.23 13.38
CA SER A 5 -30.70 -16.81 12.68
C SER A 5 -30.51 -15.47 11.98
N ARG A 6 -29.87 -14.50 12.64
CA ARG A 6 -29.54 -13.21 12.03
C ARG A 6 -28.60 -13.36 10.83
N GLN A 7 -27.54 -14.15 10.96
CA GLN A 7 -26.59 -14.41 9.86
C GLN A 7 -27.28 -15.05 8.65
N LYS A 8 -28.16 -16.04 8.87
CA LYS A 8 -28.96 -16.65 7.79
C LYS A 8 -29.84 -15.62 7.09
N THR A 9 -30.55 -14.80 7.84
CA THR A 9 -31.37 -13.72 7.26
C THR A 9 -30.53 -12.72 6.45
N THR A 10 -29.33 -12.38 6.91
CA THR A 10 -28.41 -11.52 6.13
C THR A 10 -28.00 -12.18 4.82
N LEU A 11 -27.65 -13.47 4.84
CA LEU A 11 -27.32 -14.22 3.61
C LEU A 11 -28.52 -14.33 2.67
N ASP A 12 -29.73 -14.54 3.18
CA ASP A 12 -30.95 -14.57 2.37
C ASP A 12 -31.23 -13.22 1.67
N LEU A 13 -30.97 -12.11 2.36
CA LEU A 13 -31.07 -10.77 1.78
C LEU A 13 -29.98 -10.53 0.73
N ALA A 14 -28.74 -10.96 1.01
CA ALA A 14 -27.65 -10.88 0.05
C ALA A 14 -27.95 -11.69 -1.22
N ALA A 15 -28.49 -12.92 -1.08
CA ALA A 15 -28.89 -13.76 -2.20
C ALA A 15 -29.90 -13.03 -3.12
N LYS A 16 -30.94 -12.44 -2.53
CA LYS A 16 -31.93 -11.65 -3.29
C LYS A 16 -31.31 -10.46 -4.03
N TRP A 17 -30.28 -9.85 -3.44
CA TRP A 17 -29.57 -8.74 -4.07
C TRP A 17 -28.70 -9.22 -5.24
N ILE A 18 -27.97 -10.32 -5.06
CA ILE A 18 -27.15 -10.95 -6.11
C ILE A 18 -28.01 -11.41 -7.29
N GLU A 19 -29.18 -11.99 -7.04
CA GLU A 19 -30.11 -12.37 -8.13
C GLU A 19 -30.63 -11.16 -8.91
N LYS A 20 -30.78 -10.01 -8.23
CA LYS A 20 -31.29 -8.78 -8.84
C LYS A 20 -30.19 -8.00 -9.57
N CYS A 21 -28.96 -8.10 -9.09
CA CYS A 21 -27.81 -7.39 -9.62
C CYS A 21 -26.93 -8.39 -10.37
N HIS A 22 -26.93 -8.33 -11.70
CA HIS A 22 -26.00 -9.10 -12.53
C HIS A 22 -24.58 -8.56 -12.35
N CYS A 23 -23.94 -8.93 -11.24
CA CYS A 23 -22.59 -8.54 -10.90
C CYS A 23 -21.60 -9.58 -11.45
N ASP A 24 -20.59 -9.12 -12.17
CA ASP A 24 -19.52 -10.00 -12.68
C ASP A 24 -18.53 -10.40 -11.58
N VAL A 25 -18.45 -9.64 -10.49
CA VAL A 25 -17.65 -9.93 -9.29
C VAL A 25 -18.52 -9.77 -8.05
N VAL A 26 -18.54 -10.80 -7.20
CA VAL A 26 -19.26 -10.78 -5.92
C VAL A 26 -18.32 -11.25 -4.81
N LEU A 27 -18.07 -10.39 -3.83
CA LEU A 27 -17.20 -10.68 -2.68
C LEU A 27 -18.04 -10.66 -1.39
N LEU A 28 -18.09 -11.77 -0.66
CA LEU A 28 -18.67 -11.86 0.67
C LEU A 28 -17.58 -11.60 1.71
N VAL A 29 -17.61 -10.43 2.33
CA VAL A 29 -16.61 -10.01 3.31
C VAL A 29 -17.14 -10.18 4.73
N CYS A 30 -16.36 -10.84 5.60
CA CYS A 30 -16.70 -10.96 7.02
C CYS A 30 -15.49 -10.76 7.93
N GLY A 31 -15.73 -10.64 9.25
CA GLY A 31 -14.67 -10.53 10.24
C GLY A 31 -13.85 -11.81 10.31
N ARG A 32 -14.43 -12.83 10.94
CA ARG A 32 -13.88 -14.18 11.05
C ARG A 32 -15.05 -15.16 11.16
N CYS A 33 -14.95 -16.29 10.48
CA CYS A 33 -15.85 -17.40 10.71
C CYS A 33 -15.55 -18.09 12.05
N PRO A 34 -16.57 -18.55 12.78
CA PRO A 34 -16.44 -19.40 13.97
C PRO A 34 -15.41 -20.51 13.81
N SER A 35 -14.44 -20.57 14.72
CA SER A 35 -13.52 -21.70 14.87
C SER A 35 -14.12 -22.78 15.77
N ALA A 36 -13.52 -23.97 15.81
CA ALA A 36 -13.93 -25.06 16.70
C ALA A 36 -13.93 -24.62 18.19
N ALA A 37 -13.07 -23.68 18.58
CA ALA A 37 -13.01 -23.11 19.92
C ALA A 37 -14.13 -22.09 20.22
N GLU A 38 -14.74 -21.49 19.19
CA GLU A 38 -15.74 -20.43 19.32
C GLU A 38 -16.94 -20.71 18.38
N PRO A 39 -17.78 -21.71 18.66
CA PRO A 39 -18.79 -22.24 17.74
C PRO A 39 -20.02 -21.33 17.54
N GLN A 40 -19.93 -20.04 17.90
CA GLN A 40 -21.06 -19.15 17.94
C GLN A 40 -21.34 -18.51 16.56
N GLY A 41 -21.97 -19.25 15.66
CA GLY A 41 -22.36 -18.75 14.34
C GLY A 41 -22.43 -19.83 13.27
N LEU A 42 -22.56 -19.42 12.01
CA LEU A 42 -22.40 -20.31 10.85
C LEU A 42 -20.92 -20.68 10.68
N SER A 43 -20.62 -21.97 10.54
CA SER A 43 -19.25 -22.43 10.29
C SER A 43 -18.70 -21.93 8.96
N ARG A 44 -17.37 -21.80 8.86
CA ARG A 44 -16.67 -21.42 7.61
C ARG A 44 -17.11 -22.28 6.42
N GLN A 45 -17.21 -23.59 6.62
CA GLN A 45 -17.66 -24.53 5.59
C GLN A 45 -19.06 -24.20 5.05
N HIS A 46 -20.03 -23.90 5.91
CA HIS A 46 -21.38 -23.54 5.46
C HIS A 46 -21.39 -22.23 4.67
N VAL A 47 -20.60 -21.24 5.09
CA VAL A 47 -20.50 -19.96 4.38
C VAL A 47 -19.82 -20.15 3.02
N LEU A 48 -18.77 -20.98 2.95
CA LEU A 48 -18.09 -21.32 1.70
C LEU A 48 -19.01 -22.04 0.71
N GLU A 49 -19.78 -23.03 1.17
CA GLU A 49 -20.76 -23.73 0.33
C GLU A 49 -21.79 -22.74 -0.25
N TRP A 50 -22.32 -21.84 0.60
CA TRP A 50 -23.24 -20.78 0.17
C TRP A 50 -22.62 -19.85 -0.89
N CYS A 51 -21.33 -19.53 -0.74
CA CYS A 51 -20.57 -18.71 -1.68
C CYS A 51 -20.38 -19.41 -3.02
N ILE A 52 -19.98 -20.68 -3.03
CA ILE A 52 -19.75 -21.48 -4.25
C ILE A 52 -21.04 -21.57 -5.08
N GLU A 53 -22.18 -21.85 -4.46
CA GLU A 53 -23.48 -21.93 -5.14
C GLU A 53 -23.86 -20.65 -5.90
N ARG A 54 -23.32 -19.50 -5.49
CA ARG A 54 -23.67 -18.18 -6.02
C ARG A 54 -22.51 -17.49 -6.75
N SER A 55 -21.41 -18.21 -6.95
CA SER A 55 -20.18 -17.64 -7.53
C SER A 55 -19.65 -16.42 -6.77
N CYS A 56 -19.82 -16.43 -5.45
CA CYS A 56 -19.25 -15.43 -4.55
C CYS A 56 -17.90 -15.91 -4.02
N GLU A 57 -16.98 -14.99 -3.77
CA GLU A 57 -15.74 -15.28 -3.06
C GLU A 57 -15.87 -14.90 -1.57
N LEU A 58 -15.48 -15.79 -0.64
CA LEU A 58 -15.43 -15.46 0.79
C LEU A 58 -14.08 -14.83 1.15
N ILE A 59 -14.11 -13.67 1.80
CA ILE A 59 -12.91 -12.99 2.31
C ILE A 59 -13.07 -12.69 3.79
N GLU A 60 -12.18 -13.26 4.61
CA GLU A 60 -12.10 -13.00 6.06
C GLU A 60 -11.11 -11.86 6.31
N THR A 61 -11.54 -10.83 7.04
CA THR A 61 -10.70 -9.65 7.35
C THR A 61 -9.85 -9.83 8.60
N ARG A 62 -10.13 -10.87 9.39
CA ARG A 62 -9.40 -11.25 10.61
C ARG A 62 -9.21 -12.77 10.60
N PRO A 63 -8.33 -13.31 9.74
CA PRO A 63 -8.06 -14.75 9.71
C PRO A 63 -7.51 -15.25 11.04
N GLY A 64 -7.64 -16.55 11.30
CA GLY A 64 -7.03 -17.17 12.47
C GLY A 64 -5.50 -17.21 12.35
N GLN A 65 -4.79 -17.26 13.46
CA GLN A 65 -3.32 -17.39 13.49
C GLN A 65 -2.77 -18.68 12.86
N GLU A 66 -3.65 -19.61 12.46
CA GLU A 66 -3.30 -20.91 11.84
C GLU A 66 -3.55 -20.93 10.33
N ASP A 67 -4.17 -19.88 9.75
CA ASP A 67 -4.32 -19.76 8.30
C ASP A 67 -3.07 -19.04 7.74
N ASP A 68 -2.02 -19.81 7.46
CA ASP A 68 -0.77 -19.34 6.84
C ASP A 68 -0.94 -18.91 5.36
N GLU A 69 -2.17 -18.83 4.85
CA GLU A 69 -2.49 -18.32 3.52
C GLU A 69 -2.58 -16.78 3.54
N GLU A 70 -1.42 -16.12 3.61
CA GLU A 70 -1.30 -14.65 3.59
C GLU A 70 -1.98 -14.01 2.34
N ASP A 71 -2.13 -14.78 1.27
CA ASP A 71 -2.65 -14.32 -0.02
C ASP A 71 -4.19 -14.38 -0.14
N ALA A 72 -4.89 -15.04 0.79
CA ALA A 72 -6.33 -15.32 0.66
C ALA A 72 -7.24 -14.43 1.53
N THR A 73 -6.69 -13.45 2.25
CA THR A 73 -7.41 -12.78 3.34
C THR A 73 -7.24 -11.25 3.35
N GLY A 74 -8.11 -10.58 4.10
CA GLY A 74 -8.00 -9.14 4.35
C GLY A 74 -8.32 -8.22 3.18
N ILE A 75 -7.97 -6.95 3.36
CA ILE A 75 -8.21 -5.88 2.36
C ILE A 75 -7.37 -6.11 1.11
N LYS A 76 -6.17 -6.67 1.25
CA LYS A 76 -5.28 -6.98 0.11
C LYS A 76 -5.97 -7.91 -0.90
N ARG A 77 -6.59 -8.98 -0.41
CA ARG A 77 -7.34 -9.91 -1.27
C ARG A 77 -8.51 -9.24 -2.00
N ILE A 78 -9.23 -8.33 -1.33
CA ILE A 78 -10.31 -7.55 -1.96
C ILE A 78 -9.76 -6.73 -3.14
N ILE A 79 -8.64 -6.03 -2.92
CA ILE A 79 -7.99 -5.20 -3.95
C ILE A 79 -7.55 -6.07 -5.13
N GLU A 80 -6.91 -7.21 -4.87
CA GLU A 80 -6.44 -8.13 -5.90
C GLU A 80 -7.57 -8.71 -6.74
N ALA A 81 -8.67 -9.14 -6.10
CA ALA A 81 -9.85 -9.63 -6.80
C ALA A 81 -10.44 -8.57 -7.73
N LEU A 82 -10.49 -7.30 -7.28
CA LEU A 82 -10.96 -6.19 -8.10
C LEU A 82 -9.98 -5.83 -9.23
N HIS A 83 -8.66 -5.88 -9.00
CA HIS A 83 -7.66 -5.62 -10.03
C HIS A 83 -7.59 -6.71 -11.10
N ALA A 84 -7.82 -7.98 -10.74
CA ALA A 84 -7.82 -9.09 -11.67
C ALA A 84 -9.07 -9.13 -12.56
N HIS A 85 -10.11 -8.37 -12.21
CA HIS A 85 -11.34 -8.36 -12.98
C HIS A 85 -11.17 -7.56 -14.30
N PRO A 86 -11.55 -8.13 -15.46
CA PRO A 86 -11.52 -7.44 -16.74
C PRO A 86 -12.70 -6.48 -16.87
N TRP A 87 -12.60 -5.32 -16.23
CA TRP A 87 -13.65 -4.30 -16.28
C TRP A 87 -13.94 -3.87 -17.73
N PRO A 88 -15.22 -3.77 -18.13
CA PRO A 88 -15.56 -3.22 -19.43
C PRO A 88 -15.02 -1.78 -19.52
N GLN A 89 -14.54 -1.38 -20.70
CA GLN A 89 -13.96 -0.05 -20.94
C GLN A 89 -12.65 0.24 -20.20
N LEU A 90 -11.98 -0.79 -19.66
CA LEU A 90 -10.64 -0.65 -19.11
C LEU A 90 -9.62 -0.47 -20.24
N GLU A 91 -9.15 0.75 -20.45
CA GLU A 91 -8.01 1.03 -21.33
C GLU A 91 -6.71 0.81 -20.57
N MET A 92 -5.91 -0.17 -20.99
CA MET A 92 -4.57 -0.35 -20.46
C MET A 92 -3.77 0.91 -20.75
N LYS A 93 -3.16 1.49 -19.71
CA LYS A 93 -2.14 2.52 -19.92
C LYS A 93 -1.06 1.88 -20.79
N ALA A 94 -0.83 2.45 -21.97
CA ALA A 94 0.26 2.02 -22.82
C ALA A 94 1.52 1.96 -21.96
N GLU A 95 2.25 0.84 -22.04
CA GLU A 95 3.61 0.82 -21.52
C GLU A 95 4.33 1.98 -22.22
N ALA A 96 4.61 3.04 -21.47
CA ALA A 96 5.66 3.95 -21.88
C ALA A 96 6.87 3.07 -22.16
N PRO A 97 7.54 3.19 -23.31
CA PRO A 97 8.67 2.34 -23.65
C PRO A 97 9.75 2.49 -22.57
N GLY A 98 9.70 1.59 -21.60
CA GLY A 98 10.67 1.48 -20.53
C GLY A 98 11.93 0.85 -21.12
N PRO A 99 13.13 1.29 -20.71
CA PRO A 99 14.36 0.78 -21.26
C PRO A 99 14.48 -0.71 -20.93
N SER A 100 14.69 -1.50 -21.99
CA SER A 100 14.97 -2.93 -21.92
C SER A 100 15.95 -3.27 -20.81
N ARG A 101 15.60 -4.25 -19.96
CA ARG A 101 16.47 -4.81 -18.93
C ARG A 101 17.57 -5.64 -19.59
N THR A 102 18.59 -4.95 -20.11
CA THR A 102 19.92 -5.52 -20.32
C THR A 102 20.77 -5.17 -19.12
N THR A 103 21.37 -6.19 -18.52
CA THR A 103 22.41 -6.05 -17.48
C THR A 103 23.51 -5.04 -17.90
N ASN A 104 23.92 -4.21 -16.95
CA ASN A 104 25.04 -3.27 -16.99
C ASN A 104 25.08 -2.27 -18.16
N GLN A 105 24.44 -1.11 -17.97
CA GLN A 105 25.06 0.24 -18.07
C GLN A 105 23.98 1.31 -18.03
N CYS A 106 24.19 2.37 -17.24
CA CYS A 106 23.39 3.58 -17.25
C CYS A 106 23.38 4.20 -18.66
N PRO A 107 22.22 4.37 -19.33
CA PRO A 107 22.13 5.26 -20.47
C PRO A 107 22.03 6.68 -19.93
N ARG A 108 23.16 7.38 -20.00
CA ARG A 108 23.25 8.83 -19.88
C ARG A 108 22.59 9.41 -21.14
N LEU A 109 21.35 9.93 -21.04
CA LEU A 109 20.72 10.73 -22.10
C LEU A 109 19.98 11.91 -21.47
N SER A 110 20.58 13.10 -21.57
CA SER A 110 20.12 14.21 -22.43
C SER A 110 19.00 15.01 -21.75
N ALA A 111 19.34 15.96 -20.88
CA ALA A 111 19.47 17.37 -21.28
C ALA A 111 18.26 17.84 -22.12
N GLY A 112 17.21 18.25 -21.41
CA GLY A 112 15.98 18.78 -21.98
C GLY A 112 15.18 19.49 -20.88
N ASN A 113 15.44 20.79 -20.71
CA ASN A 113 14.80 21.78 -19.82
C ASN A 113 15.51 22.06 -18.47
N SER A 114 16.70 22.65 -18.57
CA SER A 114 17.65 22.97 -17.49
C SER A 114 17.41 24.31 -16.77
N GLY A 115 16.20 24.87 -16.81
CA GLY A 115 15.91 26.20 -16.22
C GLY A 115 15.07 26.17 -14.95
N GLU A 116 14.10 25.26 -14.86
CA GLU A 116 13.07 25.27 -13.81
C GLU A 116 13.30 24.20 -12.74
N ALA A 117 13.70 22.98 -13.13
CA ALA A 117 13.98 21.90 -12.17
C ALA A 117 15.18 22.17 -11.24
N ASP A 118 16.20 22.91 -11.71
CA ASP A 118 17.37 23.26 -10.88
C ASP A 118 17.02 24.31 -9.80
N ARG A 119 16.06 25.20 -10.10
CA ARG A 119 15.52 26.16 -9.14
C ARG A 119 14.64 25.48 -8.10
N ASP A 120 13.76 24.59 -8.53
CA ASP A 120 12.89 23.83 -7.63
C ASP A 120 13.68 22.88 -6.73
N LEU A 121 14.80 22.32 -7.20
CA LEU A 121 15.66 21.45 -6.41
C LEU A 121 16.48 22.23 -5.37
N LYS A 122 16.95 23.43 -5.71
CA LYS A 122 17.62 24.33 -4.75
C LYS A 122 16.65 24.86 -3.70
N LEU A 123 15.49 25.34 -4.13
CA LEU A 123 14.42 25.81 -3.24
C LEU A 123 13.95 24.70 -2.32
N PHE A 124 13.92 23.46 -2.81
CA PHE A 124 13.55 22.29 -2.00
C PHE A 124 14.66 21.85 -1.04
N THR A 125 15.93 21.89 -1.45
CA THR A 125 17.05 21.63 -0.53
C THR A 125 17.12 22.69 0.57
N GLU A 126 16.76 23.93 0.25
CA GLU A 126 16.62 25.04 1.20
C GLU A 126 15.41 24.84 2.12
N ALA A 127 14.27 24.40 1.58
CA ALA A 127 13.08 24.04 2.36
C ALA A 127 13.35 22.85 3.33
N MET A 128 14.15 21.87 2.90
CA MET A 128 14.63 20.76 3.73
C MET A 128 15.70 21.18 4.75
N ALA A 129 16.29 22.37 4.60
CA ALA A 129 17.26 22.96 5.54
C ALA A 129 16.61 23.93 6.53
N THR A 130 15.40 24.42 6.24
CA THR A 130 14.58 25.21 7.16
C THR A 130 13.66 24.30 7.98
N ASP A 131 13.90 24.28 9.28
CA ASP A 131 13.26 23.41 10.27
C ASP A 131 11.81 23.79 10.62
N GLY A 132 11.03 24.30 9.67
CA GLY A 132 9.73 24.91 10.00
C GLY A 132 8.70 25.01 8.87
N GLU A 133 8.90 24.35 7.73
CA GLU A 133 7.87 24.29 6.69
C GLU A 133 7.33 22.86 6.55
N ASP A 134 6.06 22.69 6.90
CA ASP A 134 5.32 21.44 6.76
C ASP A 134 5.10 21.14 5.26
N VAL A 135 6.04 20.43 4.66
CA VAL A 135 5.91 19.94 3.28
C VAL A 135 4.96 18.74 3.24
N SER A 136 4.04 18.72 2.29
CA SER A 136 3.11 17.59 2.12
C SER A 136 3.82 16.35 1.58
N PHE A 137 3.33 15.15 1.96
CA PHE A 137 3.89 13.87 1.48
C PHE A 137 3.88 13.78 -0.05
N GLU A 138 2.81 14.25 -0.70
CA GLU A 138 2.65 14.23 -2.16
C GLU A 138 3.72 15.08 -2.87
N GLU A 139 4.03 16.27 -2.33
CA GLU A 139 5.07 17.15 -2.88
C GLU A 139 6.47 16.56 -2.68
N LEU A 140 6.71 15.96 -1.51
CA LEU A 140 7.95 15.27 -1.18
C LEU A 140 8.16 14.04 -2.10
N PHE A 141 7.11 13.26 -2.35
CA PHE A 141 7.15 12.08 -3.21
C PHE A 141 7.33 12.45 -4.68
N ALA A 142 6.67 13.50 -5.17
CA ALA A 142 6.85 14.01 -6.53
C ALA A 142 8.33 14.35 -6.82
N LYS A 143 9.06 14.81 -5.80
CA LYS A 143 10.48 15.17 -5.87
C LYS A 143 11.44 14.04 -5.47
N PHE A 144 10.94 12.87 -5.06
CA PHE A 144 11.77 11.75 -4.60
C PHE A 144 12.72 11.22 -5.67
N LYS A 145 12.26 11.19 -6.92
CA LYS A 145 13.09 10.78 -8.05
C LYS A 145 14.31 11.68 -8.22
N ASP A 146 14.16 12.99 -8.01
CA ASP A 146 15.23 13.97 -8.16
C ASP A 146 16.19 13.90 -6.95
N MET A 147 15.65 13.72 -5.75
CA MET A 147 16.46 13.47 -4.55
C MET A 147 17.37 12.23 -4.69
N LYS A 148 16.87 11.17 -5.33
CA LYS A 148 17.67 9.97 -5.61
C LYS A 148 18.83 10.26 -6.55
N VAL A 149 18.61 11.09 -7.58
CA VAL A 149 19.67 11.49 -8.52
C VAL A 149 20.74 12.34 -7.83
N GLU A 150 20.37 13.18 -6.86
CA GLU A 150 21.35 13.91 -6.03
C GLU A 150 22.11 12.98 -5.07
N ALA A 151 21.41 12.05 -4.42
CA ALA A 151 22.03 11.08 -3.51
C ALA A 151 23.13 10.24 -4.20
N ASP A 152 22.93 9.90 -5.48
CA ASP A 152 23.91 9.16 -6.29
C ASP A 152 25.20 9.96 -6.57
N LYS A 153 25.16 11.29 -6.46
CA LYS A 153 26.35 12.16 -6.61
C LYS A 153 27.17 12.29 -5.33
N LEU A 154 26.59 11.97 -4.18
CA LEU A 154 27.22 12.09 -2.87
C LEU A 154 28.06 10.86 -2.51
N SER A 155 29.14 11.08 -1.74
CA SER A 155 29.95 10.00 -1.17
C SER A 155 29.19 9.24 -0.07
N GLY A 156 29.69 8.09 0.39
CA GLY A 156 28.96 7.23 1.32
C GLY A 156 28.52 7.92 2.63
N GLU A 157 29.38 8.75 3.22
CA GLU A 157 29.07 9.49 4.44
C GLU A 157 28.05 10.63 4.19
N GLU A 158 28.24 11.39 3.11
CA GLU A 158 27.33 12.47 2.72
C GLU A 158 25.95 11.94 2.31
N ARG A 159 25.92 10.78 1.64
CA ARG A 159 24.70 10.07 1.27
C ARG A 159 23.94 9.58 2.51
N LYS A 160 24.65 9.16 3.56
CA LYS A 160 24.03 8.77 4.84
C LYS A 160 23.33 9.96 5.48
N LYS A 161 24.00 11.11 5.59
CA LYS A 161 23.43 12.36 6.13
C LYS A 161 22.26 12.87 5.28
N PHE A 162 22.37 12.74 3.95
CA PHE A 162 21.28 13.11 3.04
C PHE A 162 20.07 12.19 3.20
N ALA A 163 20.28 10.86 3.29
CA ALA A 163 19.21 9.90 3.52
C ALA A 163 18.52 10.08 4.87
N GLU A 164 19.27 10.41 5.93
CA GLU A 164 18.73 10.76 7.25
C GLU A 164 17.76 11.94 7.13
N LYS A 165 18.16 13.04 6.49
CA LYS A 165 17.29 14.20 6.27
C LYS A 165 16.02 13.87 5.49
N VAL A 166 16.16 13.08 4.42
CA VAL A 166 15.01 12.64 3.63
C VAL A 166 14.06 11.81 4.48
N ALA A 167 14.58 10.86 5.26
CA ALA A 167 13.77 10.00 6.12
C ALA A 167 13.00 10.80 7.19
N ILE A 168 13.66 11.77 7.83
CA ILE A 168 13.04 12.67 8.83
C ILE A 168 11.87 13.45 8.21
N GLN A 169 12.05 13.97 6.99
CA GLN A 169 11.02 14.77 6.34
C GLN A 169 9.83 13.92 5.88
N PHE A 170 10.07 12.68 5.43
CA PHE A 170 9.00 11.72 5.19
C PHE A 170 8.26 11.37 6.48
N TRP A 171 8.97 11.18 7.59
CA TRP A 171 8.36 10.90 8.90
C TRP A 171 7.45 12.05 9.37
N ARG A 172 7.95 13.28 9.31
CA ARG A 172 7.16 14.48 9.63
C ARG A 172 5.93 14.61 8.72
N ALA A 173 6.08 14.34 7.42
CA ALA A 173 4.96 14.38 6.47
C ALA A 173 3.87 13.33 6.75
N PHE A 174 4.22 12.22 7.43
CA PHE A 174 3.24 11.25 7.94
C PHE A 174 2.60 11.65 9.28
N GLY A 175 2.97 12.81 9.83
CA GLY A 175 2.53 13.31 11.13
C GLY A 175 3.34 12.78 12.31
N GLY A 176 4.55 12.26 12.06
CA GLY A 176 5.47 11.81 13.11
C GLY A 176 6.11 12.98 13.86
N GLU A 177 6.29 12.81 15.17
CA GLU A 177 6.88 13.84 16.05
C GLU A 177 8.41 13.70 16.10
N GLU A 178 9.13 14.83 16.28
CA GLU A 178 10.59 14.84 16.33
C GLU A 178 11.17 14.06 17.52
N ASP A 179 10.45 14.05 18.63
CA ASP A 179 10.84 13.33 19.84
C ASP A 179 10.98 11.81 19.60
N GLU A 180 10.28 11.26 18.60
CA GLU A 180 10.33 9.83 18.25
C GLU A 180 11.63 9.44 17.54
N ILE A 181 12.32 10.40 16.93
CA ILE A 181 13.51 10.18 16.09
C ILE A 181 14.79 10.81 16.66
N CYS A 182 14.67 11.71 17.65
CA CYS A 182 15.78 12.46 18.28
C CYS A 182 16.88 11.55 18.90
N GLY A 183 16.56 10.29 19.22
CA GLY A 183 17.52 9.31 19.78
C GLY A 183 18.17 8.36 18.76
N LEU A 184 17.93 8.52 17.46
CA LEU A 184 18.41 7.61 16.41
C LEU A 184 19.65 8.12 15.65
N SER A 185 20.07 9.35 15.88
CA SER A 185 21.24 9.92 15.21
C SER A 185 22.50 9.18 15.65
N SER A 186 23.28 8.71 14.67
CA SER A 186 24.41 7.79 14.87
C SER A 186 25.65 8.41 15.55
N GLU A 187 25.48 9.48 16.32
CA GLU A 187 26.54 10.18 17.06
C GLU A 187 26.70 9.66 18.51
N ASP A 188 25.86 8.72 18.96
CA ASP A 188 25.91 8.11 20.32
C ASP A 188 26.45 6.65 20.33
N GLU A 189 27.39 6.31 19.44
CA GLU A 189 28.09 5.00 19.47
C GLU A 189 29.60 5.24 19.40
N GLY A 190 30.12 5.99 20.39
CA GLY A 190 31.48 6.48 20.39
C GLY A 190 32.10 6.77 21.75
N GLU A 191 31.73 6.08 22.83
CA GLU A 191 32.57 6.06 24.04
C GLU A 191 32.48 4.71 24.79
N LYS A 192 33.39 3.80 24.44
CA LYS A 192 33.91 2.77 25.35
C LYS A 192 35.31 2.34 24.95
#